data_AF-A0A466L410-F1
#
_entry.id   AF-A0A466L410-F1
#
_cell.length_a   1.000
_cell.length_b   1.000
_cell.length_c   1.000
_cell.angle_alpha   90.00
_cell.angle_beta   90.00
_cell.angle_gamma   90.00
#
_symmetry.space_group_name_H-M   'P 1'
#
loop_
_entity.id
_entity.type
_entity.pdbx_description
1 polymer ?
#
loop_
_entity_poly.entity_id
_entity_poly.type
_entity_poly.pdbx_seq_one_letter_code
_entity_poly.pdbx_strand_id
1 'polypeptide(L)' 'MNEQEAKAIVLEWLKEQTGKAASPLITINYFENDFFSYDLPGEVVQAYDSISRHTEYELLAEFAAWGLKEGAANEQ' A
#
# COMPACT_ATOMS: atom_id res chain seq x y z
N MET A 1 -2.78 -3.32 17.66
CA MET A 1 -2.01 -3.54 16.44
C MET A 1 -0.60 -3.07 16.68
N ASN A 2 0.40 -3.91 16.40
CA ASN A 2 1.80 -3.50 16.36
C ASN A 2 2.16 -2.91 14.98
N GLU A 3 3.32 -2.29 14.88
CA GLU A 3 3.75 -1.57 13.68
C GLU A 3 3.86 -2.45 12.43
N GLN A 4 4.24 -3.73 12.60
CA GLN A 4 4.37 -4.68 11.49
C GLN A 4 3.01 -5.23 11.05
N GLU A 5 2.08 -5.43 11.97
CA GLU A 5 0.67 -5.73 11.65
C GLU A 5 0.03 -4.58 10.88
N ALA A 6 0.27 -3.34 11.30
CA ALA A 6 -0.21 -2.15 10.63
C ALA A 6 0.34 -2.02 9.20
N LYS A 7 1.66 -2.19 9.04
CA LYS A 7 2.29 -2.23 7.70
C LYS A 7 1.63 -3.28 6.80
N ALA A 8 1.36 -4.48 7.31
CA ALA A 8 0.76 -5.55 6.53
C ALA A 8 -0.64 -5.17 6.02
N ILE A 9 -1.47 -4.52 6.84
CA ILE A 9 -2.81 -4.04 6.43
C ILE A 9 -2.71 -3.06 5.27
N VAL A 10 -1.83 -2.05 5.38
CA VAL A 10 -1.65 -1.06 4.32
C VAL A 10 -1.07 -1.70 3.06
N LEU A 11 -0.12 -2.62 3.21
CA LEU A 11 0.49 -3.34 2.09
C LEU A 11 -0.53 -4.16 1.31
N GLU A 12 -1.39 -4.93 1.98
CA GLU A 12 -2.42 -5.71 1.30
C GLU A 12 -3.42 -4.82 0.57
N TRP A 13 -3.82 -3.69 1.17
CA TRP A 13 -4.68 -2.73 0.49
C TRP A 13 -4.04 -2.19 -0.79
N LEU A 14 -2.75 -1.81 -0.74
CA LEU A 14 -2.02 -1.32 -1.92
C LEU A 14 -1.95 -2.38 -3.03
N LYS A 15 -1.72 -3.65 -2.68
CA LYS A 15 -1.71 -4.76 -3.65
C LYS A 15 -3.08 -4.94 -4.32
N GLU A 16 -4.15 -4.97 -3.53
CA GLU A 16 -5.52 -5.12 -4.04
C GLU A 16 -5.94 -3.97 -4.97
N GLN A 17 -5.58 -2.73 -4.62
CA GLN A 17 -5.91 -1.59 -5.47
C GLN A 17 -5.04 -1.54 -6.72
N THR A 18 -3.79 -2.02 -6.67
CA THR A 18 -2.93 -2.07 -7.86
C THR A 18 -3.48 -2.98 -8.94
N GLY A 19 -4.15 -4.09 -8.58
CA GLY A 19 -4.87 -4.92 -9.55
C GLY A 19 -6.05 -4.21 -10.25
N LYS A 20 -6.51 -3.08 -9.71
CA LYS A 20 -7.60 -2.25 -10.26
C LYS A 20 -7.09 -0.97 -10.94
N ALA A 21 -5.85 -0.57 -10.65
CA ALA A 21 -5.21 0.63 -11.20
C ALA A 21 -4.40 0.31 -12.46
N ALA A 22 -4.21 1.31 -13.32
CA ALA A 22 -3.41 1.15 -14.54
C ALA A 22 -1.89 1.12 -14.28
N SER A 23 -1.43 1.58 -13.11
CA SER A 23 -0.01 1.70 -12.75
C SER A 23 0.17 1.83 -11.24
N PRO A 24 1.27 1.29 -10.65
CA PRO A 24 1.55 1.40 -9.21
C PRO A 24 1.66 2.84 -8.71
N LEU A 25 2.12 3.79 -9.56
CA LEU A 25 2.16 5.21 -9.19
C LEU A 25 0.76 5.81 -9.03
N ILE A 26 -0.21 5.33 -9.82
CA ILE A 26 -1.61 5.74 -9.68
C ILE A 26 -2.18 5.19 -8.37
N THR A 27 -1.85 3.95 -8.00
CA THR A 27 -2.25 3.39 -6.70
C THR A 27 -1.75 4.24 -5.52
N ILE A 28 -0.47 4.62 -5.53
CA ILE A 28 0.12 5.47 -4.48
C ILE A 28 -0.59 6.82 -4.44
N ASN A 29 -0.87 7.43 -5.60
CA ASN A 29 -1.58 8.69 -5.65
C ASN A 29 -3.03 8.58 -5.14
N TYR A 30 -3.74 7.50 -5.43
CA TYR A 30 -5.08 7.25 -4.85
C TYR A 30 -5.01 7.05 -3.36
N PHE A 31 -4.04 6.29 -2.85
CA PHE A 31 -3.84 6.13 -1.42
C PHE A 31 -3.67 7.49 -0.72
N GLU A 32 -2.80 8.36 -1.25
CA GLU A 32 -2.56 9.68 -0.69
C GLU A 32 -3.84 10.54 -0.69
N ASN A 33 -4.54 10.62 -1.83
CA ASN A 33 -5.78 11.40 -1.93
C ASN A 33 -6.86 10.88 -0.98
N ASP A 34 -7.12 9.56 -0.99
CA ASP A 34 -8.17 8.93 -0.21
C ASP A 34 -7.87 8.99 1.30
N PHE A 35 -6.59 8.99 1.68
CA PHE A 35 -6.17 9.20 3.05
C PHE A 35 -6.52 10.61 3.54
N PHE A 36 -6.28 11.65 2.73
CA PHE A 36 -6.60 13.03 3.09
C PHE A 36 -8.09 13.37 2.95
N SER A 37 -8.85 12.67 2.11
CA SER A 37 -10.30 12.84 1.98
C SER A 37 -11.12 11.98 2.95
N TYR A 38 -10.47 11.12 3.74
CA TYR A 38 -11.10 10.11 4.61
C TYR A 38 -11.96 9.07 3.85
N ASP A 39 -11.63 8.80 2.59
CA ASP A 39 -12.30 7.80 1.75
C ASP A 39 -11.66 6.41 1.86
N LEU A 40 -10.51 6.29 2.53
CA LEU A 40 -9.92 5.00 2.87
C LEU A 40 -10.75 4.23 3.91
N PRO A 41 -10.74 2.88 3.86
CA PRO A 41 -11.31 2.08 4.94
C PRO A 41 -10.68 2.47 6.29
N GLY A 42 -11.52 2.61 7.33
CA GLY A 42 -11.05 3.11 8.63
C GLY A 42 -9.92 2.29 9.26
N GLU A 43 -9.87 0.97 9.00
CA GLU A 43 -8.78 0.10 9.43
C GLU A 43 -7.45 0.44 8.75
N VAL A 44 -7.48 0.80 7.46
CA VAL A 44 -6.29 1.21 6.69
C VAL A 44 -5.78 2.57 7.15
N VAL A 45 -6.68 3.52 7.44
CA VAL A 45 -6.32 4.82 8.02
C VAL A 45 -5.65 4.63 9.37
N GLN A 46 -6.27 3.86 10.28
CA GLN A 46 -5.68 3.57 11.59
C GLN A 46 -4.34 2.85 11.50
N ALA A 47 -4.19 1.94 10.54
CA ALA A 47 -2.92 1.27 10.29
C ALA A 47 -1.84 2.26 9.84
N TYR A 48 -2.13 3.09 8.84
CA TYR A 48 -1.17 4.06 8.33
C TYR A 48 -0.79 5.13 9.36
N ASP A 49 -1.73 5.60 10.18
CA ASP A 49 -1.46 6.53 11.29
C ASP A 49 -0.55 5.92 12.38
N SER A 50 -0.48 4.59 12.46
CA SER A 50 0.23 3.88 13.51
C SER A 50 1.66 3.46 13.14
N ILE A 51 2.08 3.65 11.89
CA ILE A 51 3.44 3.31 11.44
C ILE A 51 4.38 4.52 11.49
N SER A 52 5.65 4.28 11.83
CA SER A 52 6.69 5.28 11.73
C SER A 52 7.10 5.52 10.27
N ARG A 53 7.77 6.64 10.03
CA ARG A 53 8.39 6.92 8.72
C ARG A 53 9.38 5.83 8.28
N HIS A 54 10.04 5.15 9.22
CA HIS A 54 10.93 4.04 8.86
C HIS A 54 10.12 2.88 8.26
N THR A 55 9.05 2.48 8.94
CA THR A 55 8.14 1.44 8.46
C THR A 55 7.38 1.84 7.20
N GLU A 56 7.11 3.13 6.98
CA GLU A 56 6.58 3.64 5.71
C GLU A 56 7.56 3.38 4.54
N TYR A 57 8.86 3.57 4.74
CA TYR A 57 9.85 3.18 3.73
C TYR A 57 9.91 1.67 3.52
N GLU A 58 9.80 0.86 4.58
CA GLU A 58 9.70 -0.60 4.47
C GLU A 58 8.45 -1.01 3.66
N LEU A 59 7.30 -0.39 3.93
CA LEU A 59 6.04 -0.60 3.22
C LEU A 59 6.22 -0.37 1.72
N LEU A 60 6.80 0.77 1.33
CA LEU A 60 7.04 1.11 -0.07
C LEU A 60 8.04 0.16 -0.73
N ALA A 61 9.09 -0.25 -0.01
CA ALA A 61 10.06 -1.23 -0.50
C ALA A 61 9.43 -2.60 -0.73
N GLU A 62 8.60 -3.08 0.19
CA GLU A 62 7.88 -4.35 0.08
C GLU A 62 6.82 -4.32 -1.03
N PHE A 63 6.11 -3.19 -1.18
CA PHE A 63 5.16 -2.98 -2.27
C PHE A 63 5.85 -3.04 -3.64
N ALA A 64 6.99 -2.36 -3.80
CA ALA A 64 7.78 -2.43 -5.03
C ALA A 64 8.33 -3.84 -5.28
N ALA A 65 8.84 -4.51 -4.24
CA ALA A 65 9.35 -5.88 -4.36
C ALA A 65 8.26 -6.89 -4.74
N TRP A 66 7.03 -6.71 -4.24
CA TRP A 66 5.87 -7.49 -4.68
C TRP A 66 5.54 -7.21 -6.15
N GLY A 67 5.46 -5.94 -6.56
CA GLY A 67 5.14 -5.57 -7.94
C GLY A 67 6.15 -6.12 -8.97
N LEU A 68 7.44 -6.20 -8.61
CA LEU A 68 8.46 -6.82 -9.45
C LEU A 68 8.26 -8.34 -9.63
N LYS A 69 7.70 -9.03 -8.63
CA LYS A 69 7.39 -10.48 -8.72
C LYS A 69 6.16 -10.73 -9.57
N GLU A 70 5.09 -9.94 -9.38
CA GLU A 70 3.83 -10.09 -10.14
C GLU A 70 3.95 -9.58 -11.58
N GLY A 71 4.68 -8.47 -11.80
CA GLY A 71 4.96 -7.95 -13.14
C GLY A 71 5.74 -8.95 -14.00
N ALA A 72 6.71 -9.66 -13.40
CA ALA A 72 7.43 -10.75 -14.05
C ALA A 72 6.54 -11.97 -14.37
N ALA A 73 5.39 -12.12 -13.70
CA ALA A 73 4.43 -13.19 -13.97
C ALA A 73 3.47 -12.87 -15.13
N ASN A 74 3.28 -11.57 -15.46
CA ASN A 74 2.38 -11.10 -16.51
C ASN A 74 3.08 -10.69 -17.83
N GLU A 75 4.40 -10.83 -17.91
CA GLU A 75 5.21 -10.62 -19.13
C GLU A 75 5.50 -11.92 -19.93
N GLN A 76 4.81 -13.04 -19.63
CA GLN A 76 4.90 -14.31 -20.38
C GLN A 76 3.75 -14.53 -21.36
#